data_AF-A0A7S2GK47-F1
#
_entry.id   AF-A0A7S2GK47-F1
#
_cell.length_a   1.000
_cell.length_b   1.000
_cell.length_c   1.000
_cell.angle_alpha   90.00
_cell.angle_beta   90.00
_cell.angle_gamma   90.00
#
_symmetry.space_group_name_H-M   'P 1'
#
loop_
_entity.id
_entity.type
_entity.pdbx_description
1 polymer ?
#
loop_
_entity_poly.entity_id
_entity_poly.type
_entity_poly.pdbx_seq_one_letter_code
_entity_poly.pdbx_strand_id
1 'polypeptide(L)'
;WIEAAGARVIPLPFDLPVDQFDRLLGSINGALITGGETNIKMLDSAYMRAAGRLYNHSLALHHSGEAWPLWGTCMGMQVLSVLGADSPEVLLSNEFDAEGISLPLTFTSAAASSRLLCEECLPTLVLTTLRTKNVTVNLHHDGVLPSSFAKGTTLGAAFQVLSTNVDSKGKLFASTIEATGGAPIWG
;
A
#
# COMPACT_ATOMS: atom_id res chain seq x y z
N TRP A 1 15.51 1.07 -5.46
CA TRP A 1 14.62 -0.10 -5.62
C TRP A 1 14.03 -0.16 -7.01
N ILE A 2 13.24 0.84 -7.44
CA ILE A 2 12.63 0.90 -8.78
C ILE A 2 13.66 0.76 -9.92
N GLU A 3 14.80 1.46 -9.85
CA GLU A 3 15.85 1.36 -10.88
C GLU A 3 16.49 -0.03 -10.98
N ALA A 4 16.59 -0.75 -9.86
CA ALA A 4 17.12 -2.12 -9.85
C ALA A 4 16.19 -3.11 -10.56
N ALA A 5 14.90 -2.77 -10.72
CA ALA A 5 13.93 -3.51 -11.52
C ALA A 5 13.89 -3.05 -12.99
N GLY A 6 14.79 -2.17 -13.43
CA GLY A 6 14.92 -1.73 -14.82
C GLY A 6 14.07 -0.53 -15.22
N ALA A 7 13.41 0.14 -14.27
CA ALA A 7 12.64 1.35 -14.53
C ALA A 7 13.49 2.63 -14.33
N ARG A 8 13.03 3.75 -14.89
CA ARG A 8 13.58 5.10 -14.62
C ARG A 8 12.67 5.81 -13.63
N VAL A 9 13.25 6.64 -12.78
CA VAL A 9 12.51 7.37 -11.73
C VAL A 9 12.52 8.86 -12.01
N ILE A 10 11.38 9.50 -11.77
CA ILE A 10 11.29 10.95 -11.64
C ILE A 10 10.65 11.28 -10.29
N PRO A 11 11.05 12.38 -9.62
CA PRO A 11 10.30 12.89 -8.48
C PRO A 11 8.96 13.47 -8.95
N LEU A 12 7.92 13.26 -8.15
CA LEU A 12 6.60 13.85 -8.37
C LEU A 12 6.28 14.80 -7.21
N PRO A 13 6.51 16.12 -7.37
CA PRO A 13 6.19 17.08 -6.32
C PRO A 13 4.67 17.11 -6.07
N PHE A 14 4.26 16.97 -4.82
CA PHE A 14 2.86 16.89 -4.43
C PHE A 14 2.13 18.25 -4.49
N ASP A 15 2.87 19.34 -4.63
CA ASP A 15 2.41 20.73 -4.64
C ASP A 15 2.38 21.35 -6.04
N LEU A 16 2.59 20.55 -7.10
CA LEU A 16 2.42 21.03 -8.47
C LEU A 16 1.00 21.57 -8.71
N PRO A 17 0.86 22.60 -9.58
CA PRO A 17 -0.43 22.98 -10.13
C PRO A 17 -1.14 21.77 -10.74
N VAL A 18 -2.46 21.70 -10.55
CA VAL A 18 -3.28 20.54 -10.94
C VAL A 18 -3.08 20.14 -12.40
N ASP A 19 -3.05 21.11 -13.31
CA ASP A 19 -2.87 20.90 -14.74
C ASP A 19 -1.47 20.37 -15.09
N GLN A 20 -0.45 20.72 -14.29
CA GLN A 20 0.91 20.21 -14.47
C GLN A 20 1.02 18.79 -13.90
N PHE A 21 0.41 18.55 -12.74
CA PHE A 21 0.36 17.22 -12.13
C PHE A 21 -0.33 16.22 -13.07
N ASP A 22 -1.52 16.56 -13.59
CA ASP A 22 -2.28 15.68 -14.48
C ASP A 22 -1.56 15.41 -15.81
N ARG A 23 -0.84 16.41 -16.37
CA ARG A 23 0.04 16.23 -17.53
C ARG A 23 1.19 15.26 -17.25
N LEU A 24 1.75 15.34 -16.05
CA LEU A 24 2.85 14.46 -15.64
C LEU A 24 2.37 13.02 -15.47
N LEU A 25 1.16 12.80 -14.93
CA LEU A 25 0.56 11.46 -14.85
C LEU A 25 0.43 10.81 -16.22
N GLY A 26 -0.01 11.56 -17.23
CA GLY A 26 -0.08 11.08 -18.62
C GLY A 26 1.27 10.80 -19.28
N SER A 27 2.39 11.13 -18.62
CA SER A 27 3.75 10.95 -19.13
C SER A 27 4.53 9.84 -18.42
N ILE A 28 3.97 9.24 -17.36
CA ILE A 28 4.62 8.18 -16.57
C ILE A 28 3.78 6.90 -16.54
N ASN A 29 4.43 5.78 -16.20
CA ASN A 29 3.84 4.45 -16.30
C ASN A 29 3.32 3.89 -14.97
N GLY A 30 3.38 4.66 -13.88
CA GLY A 30 3.02 4.23 -12.54
C GLY A 30 3.59 5.17 -11.48
N ALA A 31 3.25 4.94 -10.22
CA ALA A 31 3.77 5.72 -9.11
C ALA A 31 4.05 4.89 -7.86
N LEU A 32 4.98 5.40 -7.05
CA LEU A 32 5.35 4.90 -5.74
C LEU A 32 5.09 6.00 -4.71
N ILE A 33 4.21 5.73 -3.75
CA ILE A 33 4.05 6.52 -2.53
C ILE A 33 4.99 5.93 -1.49
N THR A 34 6.04 6.68 -1.17
CA THR A 34 7.11 6.21 -0.28
C THR A 34 6.67 6.13 1.17
N GLY A 35 7.51 5.53 2.01
CA GLY A 35 7.44 5.74 3.46
C GLY A 35 7.80 7.18 3.83
N GLY A 36 7.54 7.55 5.08
CA GLY A 36 7.81 8.87 5.61
C GLY A 36 6.94 9.17 6.82
N GLU A 37 6.87 10.44 7.19
CA GLU A 37 6.06 10.92 8.31
C GLU A 37 5.45 12.26 7.93
N THR A 38 4.12 12.29 7.80
CA THR A 38 3.33 13.51 7.58
C THR A 38 1.90 13.28 8.07
N ASN A 39 1.11 14.35 8.26
CA ASN A 39 -0.27 14.21 8.70
C ASN A 39 -1.18 13.74 7.55
N ILE A 40 -1.35 12.42 7.44
CA ILE A 40 -2.21 11.78 6.44
C ILE A 40 -3.69 11.69 6.87
N LYS A 41 -4.04 12.17 8.07
CA LYS A 41 -5.44 12.36 8.49
C LYS A 41 -6.04 13.67 7.98
N MET A 42 -5.19 14.65 7.63
CA MET A 42 -5.60 15.90 6.98
C MET A 42 -5.82 15.66 5.47
N LEU A 43 -7.02 15.20 5.12
CA LEU A 43 -7.37 14.82 3.74
C LEU A 43 -7.29 15.98 2.73
N ASP A 44 -7.43 17.21 3.20
CA ASP A 44 -7.29 18.44 2.41
C ASP A 44 -5.84 18.98 2.38
N SER A 45 -4.86 18.25 2.88
CA SER A 45 -3.44 18.61 2.68
C SER A 45 -3.05 18.47 1.21
N ALA A 46 -2.05 19.25 0.76
CA ALA A 46 -1.53 19.13 -0.61
C ALA A 46 -1.05 17.70 -0.92
N TYR A 47 -0.39 17.07 0.07
CA TYR A 47 0.06 15.69 -0.01
C TYR A 47 -1.09 14.70 -0.21
N MET A 48 -2.13 14.74 0.63
CA MET A 48 -3.27 13.81 0.50
C MET A 48 -4.07 14.04 -0.78
N ARG A 49 -4.20 15.30 -1.25
CA ARG A 49 -4.79 15.58 -2.57
C ARG A 49 -3.97 14.99 -3.71
N ALA A 50 -2.65 15.11 -3.68
CA ALA A 50 -1.79 14.51 -4.70
C ALA A 50 -1.86 12.98 -4.68
N ALA A 51 -1.81 12.36 -3.50
CA ALA A 51 -1.98 10.92 -3.34
C ALA A 51 -3.36 10.43 -3.82
N GLY A 52 -4.43 11.17 -3.51
CA GLY A 52 -5.77 10.91 -4.01
C GLY A 52 -5.86 10.98 -5.53
N ARG A 53 -5.14 11.92 -6.17
CA ARG A 53 -5.04 11.97 -7.65
C ARG A 53 -4.36 10.73 -8.22
N LEU A 54 -3.26 10.26 -7.62
CA LEU A 54 -2.59 9.03 -8.05
C LEU A 54 -3.51 7.81 -7.94
N TYR A 55 -4.19 7.69 -6.80
CA TYR A 55 -5.13 6.60 -6.53
C TYR A 55 -6.29 6.59 -7.54
N ASN A 56 -6.94 7.74 -7.75
CA ASN A 56 -8.04 7.88 -8.70
C ASN A 56 -7.59 7.70 -10.15
N HIS A 57 -6.37 8.12 -10.50
CA HIS A 57 -5.83 7.91 -11.84
C HIS A 57 -5.61 6.43 -12.15
N SER A 58 -5.01 5.68 -11.21
CA SER A 58 -4.84 4.23 -11.33
C SER A 58 -6.18 3.50 -11.50
N LEU A 59 -7.19 3.87 -10.68
CA LEU A 59 -8.54 3.30 -10.78
C LEU A 59 -9.23 3.67 -12.10
N ALA A 60 -9.11 4.91 -12.56
CA ALA A 60 -9.73 5.36 -13.81
C ALA A 60 -9.16 4.60 -15.03
N LEU A 61 -7.83 4.45 -15.08
CA LEU A 61 -7.18 3.69 -16.15
C LEU A 61 -7.57 2.21 -16.10
N HIS A 62 -7.60 1.60 -14.90
CA HIS A 62 -8.07 0.22 -14.72
C HIS A 62 -9.49 0.03 -15.27
N HIS A 63 -10.42 0.93 -14.94
CA HIS A 63 -11.79 0.88 -15.46
C HIS A 63 -11.88 1.05 -16.98
N SER A 64 -10.91 1.72 -17.60
CA SER A 64 -10.79 1.82 -19.07
C SER A 64 -10.03 0.66 -19.73
N GLY A 65 -9.55 -0.32 -18.95
CA GLY A 65 -8.81 -1.49 -19.44
C GLY A 65 -7.30 -1.27 -19.56
N GLU A 66 -6.76 -0.19 -19.00
CA GLU A 66 -5.34 0.14 -19.00
C GLU A 66 -4.73 -0.08 -17.61
N ALA A 67 -3.54 -0.68 -17.55
CA ALA A 67 -2.84 -0.90 -16.29
C ALA A 67 -1.92 0.28 -15.97
N TRP A 68 -2.13 0.89 -14.80
CA TRP A 68 -1.24 1.93 -14.26
C TRP A 68 -0.91 1.63 -12.80
N PRO A 69 0.24 0.96 -12.52
CA PRO A 69 0.57 0.49 -11.19
C PRO A 69 0.79 1.60 -10.16
N LEU A 70 0.15 1.48 -9.01
CA LEU A 70 0.36 2.31 -7.83
C LEU A 70 0.86 1.46 -6.66
N TRP A 71 1.98 1.85 -6.07
CA TRP A 71 2.58 1.14 -4.94
C TRP A 71 2.65 2.06 -3.71
N GLY A 72 2.27 1.56 -2.54
CA GLY A 72 2.49 2.21 -1.24
C GLY A 72 3.53 1.47 -0.42
N THR A 73 4.41 2.17 0.29
CA THR A 73 5.36 1.53 1.24
C THR A 73 5.28 2.23 2.59
N CYS A 74 5.15 1.47 3.68
CA CYS A 74 5.02 2.01 5.04
C CYS A 74 3.90 3.07 5.10
N MET A 75 4.21 4.36 5.30
CA MET A 75 3.23 5.45 5.22
C MET A 75 2.45 5.46 3.90
N GLY A 76 3.04 5.05 2.78
CA GLY A 76 2.31 4.91 1.52
C GLY A 76 1.17 3.89 1.57
N MET A 77 1.35 2.76 2.27
CA MET A 77 0.27 1.79 2.50
C MET A 77 -0.83 2.36 3.41
N GLN A 78 -0.44 3.15 4.42
CA GLN A 78 -1.38 3.85 5.29
C GLN A 78 -2.21 4.87 4.51
N VAL A 79 -1.58 5.63 3.61
CA VAL A 79 -2.26 6.56 2.68
C VAL A 79 -3.27 5.83 1.81
N LEU A 80 -2.88 4.71 1.20
CA LEU A 80 -3.79 3.89 0.40
C LEU A 80 -4.98 3.37 1.24
N SER A 81 -4.74 3.00 2.49
CA SER A 81 -5.80 2.54 3.40
C SER A 81 -6.77 3.66 3.74
N VAL A 82 -6.27 4.87 4.03
CA VAL A 82 -7.10 6.05 4.29
C VAL A 82 -7.94 6.42 3.07
N LEU A 83 -7.34 6.43 1.87
CA LEU A 83 -8.04 6.72 0.62
C LEU A 83 -9.07 5.62 0.28
N GLY A 84 -8.71 4.35 0.43
CA GLY A 84 -9.59 3.21 0.16
C GLY A 84 -10.75 3.09 1.15
N ALA A 85 -10.58 3.56 2.38
CA ALA A 85 -11.64 3.63 3.38
C ALA A 85 -12.55 4.85 3.20
N ASP A 86 -12.12 5.85 2.44
CA ASP A 86 -12.69 7.20 2.42
C ASP A 86 -12.84 7.78 3.84
N SER A 87 -11.86 7.48 4.71
CA SER A 87 -11.91 7.85 6.12
C SER A 87 -10.52 7.81 6.78
N PRO A 88 -10.08 8.90 7.45
CA PRO A 88 -8.81 8.91 8.16
C PRO A 88 -8.83 8.07 9.45
N GLU A 89 -10.02 7.67 9.92
CA GLU A 89 -10.16 6.95 11.20
C GLU A 89 -9.85 5.46 11.10
N VAL A 90 -9.62 4.97 9.89
CA VAL A 90 -9.09 3.63 9.67
C VAL A 90 -7.64 3.52 10.15
N LEU A 91 -6.93 4.65 10.22
CA LEU A 91 -5.55 4.74 10.69
C LEU A 91 -5.51 4.91 12.21
N LEU A 92 -4.87 3.95 12.87
CA LEU A 92 -4.54 4.00 14.28
C LEU A 92 -3.14 4.61 14.45
N SER A 93 -3.04 5.69 15.22
CA SER A 93 -1.80 6.43 15.39
C SER A 93 -1.15 6.17 16.75
N ASN A 94 0.16 5.90 16.77
CA ASN A 94 0.95 5.50 17.96
C ASN A 94 0.39 4.27 18.69
N GLU A 95 -0.21 3.37 17.93
CA GLU A 95 -0.94 2.22 18.47
C GLU A 95 -0.16 0.91 18.34
N PHE A 96 0.97 0.88 17.62
CA PHE A 96 1.79 -0.31 17.37
C PHE A 96 3.24 -0.11 17.82
N ASP A 97 3.87 -1.20 18.27
CA ASP A 97 5.27 -1.27 18.69
C ASP A 97 6.12 -2.06 17.68
N ALA A 98 6.23 -1.51 16.46
CA ALA A 98 6.86 -2.17 15.32
C ALA A 98 8.07 -1.38 14.77
N GLU A 99 8.67 -0.52 15.59
CA GLU A 99 9.86 0.25 15.21
C GLU A 99 11.13 -0.60 15.33
N GLY A 100 11.91 -0.67 14.25
CA GLY A 100 13.25 -1.27 14.26
C GLY A 100 13.27 -2.80 14.33
N ILE A 101 12.16 -3.47 14.00
CA ILE A 101 12.06 -4.94 14.03
C ILE A 101 12.01 -5.52 12.62
N SER A 102 12.58 -6.70 12.44
CA SER A 102 12.42 -7.49 11.20
C SER A 102 11.54 -8.70 11.48
N LEU A 103 10.55 -8.94 10.63
CA LEU A 103 9.54 -9.98 10.82
C LEU A 103 9.47 -10.90 9.57
N PRO A 104 9.00 -12.14 9.72
CA PRO A 104 8.44 -12.88 8.60
C PRO A 104 7.06 -12.31 8.26
N LEU A 105 6.39 -12.77 7.22
CA LEU A 105 5.02 -12.42 6.89
C LEU A 105 4.08 -13.58 7.23
N THR A 106 3.03 -13.32 8.01
CA THR A 106 1.95 -14.29 8.22
C THR A 106 0.96 -14.14 7.08
N PHE A 107 1.03 -15.01 6.08
CA PHE A 107 0.15 -14.93 4.91
C PHE A 107 -1.29 -15.27 5.30
N THR A 108 -2.25 -14.52 4.74
CA THR A 108 -3.67 -14.86 4.79
C THR A 108 -4.02 -15.85 3.68
N SER A 109 -5.24 -16.40 3.71
CA SER A 109 -5.75 -17.22 2.60
C SER A 109 -5.84 -16.48 1.27
N ALA A 110 -5.95 -15.14 1.29
CA ALA A 110 -6.02 -14.33 0.08
C ALA A 110 -4.66 -14.24 -0.66
N ALA A 111 -3.54 -14.50 0.02
CA ALA A 111 -2.22 -14.43 -0.58
C ALA A 111 -2.04 -15.43 -1.73
N ALA A 112 -2.55 -16.66 -1.57
CA ALA A 112 -2.28 -17.74 -2.52
C ALA A 112 -2.75 -17.45 -3.96
N SER A 113 -3.87 -16.72 -4.10
CA SER A 113 -4.44 -16.30 -5.39
C SER A 113 -4.24 -14.81 -5.71
N SER A 114 -3.47 -14.08 -4.89
CA SER A 114 -3.13 -12.66 -5.11
C SER A 114 -2.20 -12.47 -6.30
N ARG A 115 -2.11 -11.27 -6.89
CA ARG A 115 -1.10 -11.06 -7.96
C ARG A 115 0.30 -10.83 -7.38
N LEU A 116 0.37 -10.32 -6.15
CA LEU A 116 1.63 -9.95 -5.51
C LEU A 116 2.34 -11.13 -4.83
N LEU A 117 1.60 -11.97 -4.10
CA LEU A 117 2.13 -13.04 -3.25
C LEU A 117 1.61 -14.43 -3.67
N CYS A 118 1.13 -14.59 -4.91
CA CYS A 118 0.63 -15.88 -5.39
C CYS A 118 1.65 -16.99 -5.21
N GLU A 119 1.16 -18.13 -4.72
CA GLU A 119 1.98 -19.31 -4.47
C GLU A 119 2.50 -19.94 -5.76
N GLU A 120 1.73 -19.84 -6.84
CA GLU A 120 2.09 -20.44 -8.13
C GLU A 120 3.01 -19.54 -8.98
N CYS A 121 3.04 -18.22 -8.73
CA CYS A 121 3.84 -17.30 -9.54
C CYS A 121 5.21 -16.97 -8.94
N LEU A 122 5.36 -17.05 -7.61
CA LEU A 122 6.63 -16.75 -6.95
C LEU A 122 7.48 -18.01 -6.74
N PRO A 123 8.82 -17.92 -6.84
CA PRO A 123 9.69 -19.04 -6.51
C PRO A 123 9.48 -19.53 -5.08
N THR A 124 9.43 -20.85 -4.89
CA THR A 124 9.23 -21.47 -3.57
C THR A 124 10.21 -20.94 -2.51
N LEU A 125 11.47 -20.73 -2.88
CA LEU A 125 12.48 -20.17 -1.98
C LEU A 125 12.09 -18.78 -1.45
N VAL A 126 11.53 -17.91 -2.31
CA VAL A 126 11.08 -16.57 -1.93
C VAL A 126 9.91 -16.66 -0.96
N LEU A 127 8.90 -17.47 -1.29
CA LEU A 127 7.72 -17.68 -0.44
C LEU A 127 8.10 -18.25 0.93
N THR A 128 8.96 -19.27 0.97
CA THR A 128 9.46 -19.86 2.23
C THR A 128 10.26 -18.84 3.03
N THR A 129 11.09 -18.03 2.37
CA THR A 129 11.88 -16.99 3.05
C THR A 129 10.97 -15.94 3.68
N LEU A 130 10.00 -15.41 2.92
CA LEU A 130 9.03 -14.43 3.43
C LEU A 130 8.24 -14.99 4.62
N ARG A 131 7.84 -16.27 4.60
CA ARG A 131 7.03 -16.88 5.67
C ARG A 131 7.82 -17.25 6.94
N THR A 132 9.11 -17.50 6.83
CA THR A 132 9.87 -18.16 7.92
C THR A 132 11.08 -17.39 8.40
N LYS A 133 11.51 -16.35 7.68
CA LYS A 133 12.69 -15.56 8.02
C LYS A 133 12.30 -14.12 8.31
N ASN A 134 13.00 -13.51 9.25
CA ASN A 134 12.82 -12.11 9.62
C ASN A 134 13.46 -11.22 8.55
N VAL A 135 12.80 -11.06 7.41
CA VAL A 135 13.32 -10.36 6.22
C VAL A 135 12.53 -9.10 5.86
N THR A 136 11.41 -8.82 6.53
CA THR A 136 10.63 -7.59 6.31
C THR A 136 10.86 -6.61 7.45
N VAL A 137 11.49 -5.49 7.13
CA VAL A 137 11.81 -4.43 8.09
C VAL A 137 10.56 -3.62 8.39
N ASN A 138 10.27 -3.41 9.67
CA ASN A 138 9.20 -2.55 10.17
C ASN A 138 9.83 -1.36 10.91
N LEU A 139 9.34 -0.16 10.59
CA LEU A 139 9.76 1.13 11.12
C LEU A 139 8.50 2.01 11.23
N HIS A 140 7.53 1.56 12.04
CA HIS A 140 6.27 2.27 12.19
C HIS A 140 5.66 2.09 13.59
N HIS A 141 4.91 3.11 13.99
CA HIS A 141 4.06 3.15 15.17
C HIS A 141 2.57 3.38 14.82
N ASP A 142 2.30 3.64 13.54
CA ASP A 142 0.98 3.87 12.94
C ASP A 142 0.60 2.70 12.05
N GLY A 143 -0.68 2.33 12.00
CA GLY A 143 -1.10 1.20 11.18
C GLY A 143 -2.61 1.00 11.12
N VAL A 144 -3.00 -0.09 10.46
CA VAL A 144 -4.40 -0.45 10.26
C VAL A 144 -4.64 -1.87 10.76
N LEU A 145 -5.73 -2.05 11.51
CA LEU A 145 -6.13 -3.37 11.98
C LEU A 145 -6.61 -4.22 10.79
N PRO A 146 -6.30 -5.52 10.75
CA PRO A 146 -6.83 -6.41 9.71
C PRO A 146 -8.36 -6.45 9.67
N SER A 147 -9.03 -6.25 10.82
CA SER A 147 -10.49 -6.20 10.90
C SER A 147 -11.10 -5.03 10.12
N SER A 148 -10.35 -3.94 9.90
CA SER A 148 -10.80 -2.80 9.09
C SER A 148 -10.96 -3.16 7.62
N PHE A 149 -10.33 -4.25 7.15
CA PHE A 149 -10.45 -4.78 5.79
C PHE A 149 -11.52 -5.88 5.68
N ALA A 150 -12.35 -6.07 6.71
CA ALA A 150 -13.38 -7.11 6.69
C ALA A 150 -14.39 -6.88 5.56
N LYS A 151 -14.91 -7.97 4.99
CA LYS A 151 -15.96 -7.94 3.96
C LYS A 151 -17.16 -7.12 4.45
N GLY A 152 -17.62 -6.19 3.62
CA GLY A 152 -18.74 -5.28 3.93
C GLY A 152 -18.32 -3.91 4.46
N THR A 153 -17.04 -3.71 4.77
CA THR A 153 -16.48 -2.37 5.01
C THR A 153 -16.09 -1.69 3.70
N THR A 154 -16.02 -0.35 3.68
CA THR A 154 -15.51 0.40 2.52
C THR A 154 -14.08 0.00 2.18
N LEU A 155 -13.22 -0.11 3.20
CA LEU A 155 -11.83 -0.49 2.99
C LEU A 155 -11.69 -1.94 2.50
N GLY A 156 -12.47 -2.88 3.03
CA GLY A 156 -12.51 -4.27 2.55
C GLY A 156 -13.11 -4.42 1.15
N ALA A 157 -13.89 -3.44 0.69
CA ALA A 157 -14.33 -3.36 -0.70
C ALA A 157 -13.22 -2.84 -1.63
N ALA A 158 -12.28 -2.03 -1.13
CA ALA A 158 -11.15 -1.49 -1.89
C ALA A 158 -9.92 -2.41 -1.90
N PHE A 159 -9.61 -3.04 -0.77
CA PHE A 159 -8.38 -3.81 -0.55
C PHE A 159 -8.62 -5.12 0.19
N GLN A 160 -7.84 -6.13 -0.16
CA GLN A 160 -7.71 -7.37 0.61
C GLN A 160 -6.34 -7.44 1.29
N VAL A 161 -6.30 -8.00 2.50
CA VAL A 161 -5.05 -8.20 3.26
C VAL A 161 -4.40 -9.51 2.82
N LEU A 162 -3.17 -9.44 2.33
CA LEU A 162 -2.39 -10.60 1.91
C LEU A 162 -1.52 -11.15 3.03
N SER A 163 -1.05 -10.30 3.94
CA SER A 163 -0.37 -10.75 5.16
C SER A 163 -0.63 -9.86 6.35
N THR A 164 -0.47 -10.44 7.52
CA THR A 164 -0.51 -9.76 8.81
C THR A 164 0.76 -9.99 9.58
N ASN A 165 0.98 -9.15 10.57
CA ASN A 165 2.07 -9.26 11.52
C ASN A 165 1.61 -8.87 12.91
N VAL A 166 2.43 -9.25 13.89
CA VAL A 166 2.23 -8.93 15.29
C VAL A 166 3.41 -8.09 15.74
N ASP A 167 3.13 -6.97 16.41
CA ASP A 167 4.15 -6.08 16.94
C ASP A 167 4.86 -6.65 18.18
N SER A 168 5.82 -5.90 18.74
CA SER A 168 6.59 -6.33 19.91
C SER A 168 5.76 -6.52 21.19
N LYS A 169 4.51 -6.04 21.20
CA LYS A 169 3.56 -6.13 22.32
C LYS A 169 2.40 -7.09 22.07
N GLY A 170 2.42 -7.84 20.96
CA GLY A 170 1.37 -8.82 20.67
C GLY A 170 0.18 -8.26 19.89
N LYS A 171 0.24 -7.03 19.37
CA LYS A 171 -0.85 -6.41 18.62
C LYS A 171 -0.77 -6.71 17.13
N LEU A 172 -1.88 -7.17 16.56
CA LEU A 172 -2.00 -7.56 15.17
C LEU A 172 -2.21 -6.35 14.24
N PHE A 173 -1.48 -6.28 13.14
CA PHE A 173 -1.62 -5.28 12.08
C PHE A 173 -1.59 -5.89 10.68
N ALA A 174 -2.19 -5.21 9.69
CA ALA A 174 -2.07 -5.57 8.28
C ALA A 174 -0.69 -5.16 7.75
N SER A 175 0.01 -6.05 7.05
CA SER A 175 1.40 -5.83 6.60
C SER A 175 1.61 -5.92 5.09
N THR A 176 0.63 -6.43 4.34
CA THR A 176 0.60 -6.36 2.89
C THR A 176 -0.85 -6.35 2.41
N ILE A 177 -1.18 -5.46 1.48
CA ILE A 177 -2.50 -5.30 0.88
C ILE A 177 -2.42 -5.27 -0.64
N GLU A 178 -3.52 -5.67 -1.27
CA GLU A 178 -3.69 -5.56 -2.72
C GLU A 178 -5.13 -5.13 -3.01
N ALA A 179 -5.31 -4.28 -4.03
CA ALA A 179 -6.65 -3.86 -4.42
C ALA A 179 -7.50 -5.03 -4.91
N THR A 180 -8.75 -5.04 -4.43
CA THR A 180 -9.80 -5.94 -4.93
C THR A 180 -10.20 -5.55 -6.35
N GLY A 181 -10.92 -6.41 -7.06
CA GLY A 181 -11.42 -6.08 -8.40
C GLY A 181 -10.35 -5.94 -9.48
N GLY A 182 -9.10 -6.29 -9.18
CA GLY A 182 -8.01 -6.38 -10.16
C GLY A 182 -7.23 -5.10 -10.41
N ALA A 183 -7.57 -3.98 -9.76
CA ALA A 183 -6.83 -2.73 -9.95
C ALA A 183 -5.35 -2.92 -9.57
N PRO A 184 -4.37 -2.40 -10.34
CA PRO A 184 -2.95 -2.60 -10.09
C PRO A 184 -2.46 -1.69 -8.95
N ILE A 185 -2.99 -1.87 -7.74
CA ILE A 185 -2.66 -1.08 -6.54
C ILE A 185 -2.24 -2.03 -5.41
N TRP A 186 -1.07 -1.79 -4.83
CA TRP A 186 -0.46 -2.61 -3.78
C TRP A 186 0.11 -1.75 -2.66
N GLY A 187 0.17 -2.30 -1.44
CA GLY A 187 0.73 -1.64 -0.27
C GLY A 187 1.32 -2.62 0.73
#